data_AF-A0A9K3DL42-F1
#
_entry.id   AF-A0A9K3DL42-F1
#
_cell.length_a   1.000
_cell.length_b   1.000
_cell.length_c   1.000
_cell.angle_alpha   90.00
_cell.angle_beta   90.00
_cell.angle_gamma   90.00
#
_symmetry.space_group_name_H-M   'P 1'
#
loop_
_entity.id
_entity.type
_entity.pdbx_description
1 polymer ?
#
loop_
_entity_poly.entity_id
_entity_poly.type
_entity_poly.pdbx_seq_one_letter_code
_entity_poly.pdbx_strand_id
1 'polypeptide(L)'
;MDAAQLQCEQDKTSYREGLKGSVVISLLQARLKMAYEAKTLGFECPSWDVKAWEAKLRDLGGSPVEYPAKLAGEEPSKAAEEAADAEKNPGGDAGAGADGVVVEEGAAP
;
A
#
# COMPACT_ATOMS: atom_id res chain seq x y z
N MET A 1 -21.07 -39.10 20.56
CA MET A 1 -20.29 -38.03 19.92
C MET A 1 -18.85 -38.49 19.92
N ASP A 2 -18.24 -38.55 18.74
CA ASP A 2 -16.83 -38.89 18.61
C ASP A 2 -15.97 -37.70 19.08
N ALA A 3 -14.89 -37.99 19.81
CA ALA A 3 -13.98 -36.97 20.34
C ALA A 3 -13.38 -36.12 19.21
N ALA A 4 -13.15 -36.71 18.04
CA ALA A 4 -12.65 -36.00 16.86
C ALA A 4 -13.64 -34.97 16.31
N GLN A 5 -14.95 -35.25 16.37
CA GLN A 5 -15.98 -34.31 15.95
C GLN A 5 -16.04 -33.09 16.88
N LEU A 6 -16.00 -33.32 18.19
CA LEU A 6 -16.01 -32.25 19.19
C LEU A 6 -14.79 -31.32 19.04
N GLN A 7 -13.59 -31.89 18.82
CA GLN A 7 -12.37 -31.12 18.61
C GLN A 7 -12.46 -30.25 17.34
N CYS A 8 -12.94 -30.82 16.25
CA CYS A 8 -13.12 -30.09 14.98
C CYS A 8 -14.07 -28.89 15.14
N GLU A 9 -15.16 -29.04 15.90
CA GLU A 9 -16.10 -27.94 16.17
C GLU A 9 -15.46 -26.83 17.03
N GLN A 10 -14.64 -27.21 18.01
CA GLN A 10 -13.90 -26.26 18.84
C GLN A 10 -12.86 -25.48 18.02
N ASP A 11 -12.09 -26.17 17.18
CA ASP A 11 -11.09 -25.56 16.30
C ASP A 11 -11.73 -24.58 15.32
N LYS A 12 -12.88 -24.93 14.74
CA LYS A 12 -13.65 -24.03 13.87
C LYS A 12 -14.10 -22.77 14.60
N THR A 13 -14.45 -22.88 15.87
CA THR A 13 -14.88 -21.73 16.68
C THR A 13 -13.69 -20.83 17.00
N SER A 14 -12.58 -21.42 17.46
CA SER A 14 -11.32 -20.72 17.71
C SER A 14 -10.80 -20.00 16.46
N TYR A 15 -10.83 -20.66 15.30
CA TYR A 15 -10.44 -20.05 14.02
C TYR A 15 -11.30 -18.82 13.68
N ARG A 16 -12.63 -18.91 13.83
CA ARG A 16 -13.50 -17.76 13.57
C ARG A 16 -13.25 -16.62 14.55
N GLU A 17 -12.96 -16.92 15.80
CA GLU A 17 -12.64 -15.90 16.81
C GLU A 17 -11.30 -15.24 16.52
N GLY A 18 -10.29 -16.01 16.14
CA GLY A 18 -8.99 -15.49 15.67
C GLY A 18 -9.15 -14.59 14.45
N LEU A 19 -9.98 -14.98 13.47
CA LEU A 19 -10.28 -14.16 12.30
C LEU A 19 -11.00 -12.85 12.67
N LYS A 20 -11.96 -12.89 13.59
CA LYS A 20 -12.63 -11.68 14.08
C LYS A 20 -11.63 -10.74 14.75
N GLY A 21 -10.74 -11.28 15.59
CA GLY A 21 -9.68 -10.52 16.24
C GLY A 21 -8.75 -9.84 15.23
N SER A 22 -8.28 -10.57 14.23
CA SER A 22 -7.37 -10.02 13.21
C SER A 22 -8.01 -8.90 12.38
N VAL A 23 -9.28 -9.06 11.98
CA VAL A 23 -10.01 -8.02 11.23
C VAL A 23 -10.15 -6.73 12.05
N VAL A 24 -10.47 -6.83 13.34
CA VAL A 24 -10.58 -5.65 14.22
C VAL A 24 -9.24 -4.93 14.33
N ILE A 25 -8.14 -5.67 14.48
CA ILE A 25 -6.77 -5.12 14.53
C ILE A 25 -6.46 -4.39 13.22
N SER A 26 -6.66 -5.04 12.06
CA SER A 26 -6.37 -4.44 10.76
C SER A 26 -7.19 -3.18 10.48
N LEU A 27 -8.48 -3.18 10.83
CA LEU A 27 -9.34 -2.00 10.68
C LEU A 27 -8.85 -0.83 11.54
N LEU A 28 -8.44 -1.12 12.78
CA LEU A 28 -7.93 -0.11 13.70
C LEU A 28 -6.60 0.48 13.21
N GLN A 29 -5.71 -0.36 12.67
CA GLN A 29 -4.47 0.09 12.03
C GLN A 29 -4.73 0.97 10.81
N ALA A 30 -5.68 0.59 9.94
CA ALA A 30 -6.04 1.40 8.78
C ALA A 30 -6.60 2.77 9.21
N ARG A 31 -7.41 2.80 10.26
CA ARG A 31 -7.96 4.03 10.83
C ARG A 31 -6.88 4.97 11.38
N LEU A 32 -5.89 4.42 12.08
CA LEU A 32 -4.75 5.18 12.59
C LEU A 32 -3.89 5.74 11.46
N LYS A 33 -3.58 4.93 10.43
CA LYS A 33 -2.86 5.40 9.25
C LYS A 33 -3.57 6.58 8.58
N MET A 34 -4.88 6.46 8.35
CA MET A 34 -5.70 7.55 7.79
C MET A 34 -5.66 8.81 8.67
N ALA A 35 -5.75 8.65 10.00
CA ALA A 35 -5.70 9.78 10.91
C ALA A 35 -4.35 10.52 10.87
N TYR A 36 -3.27 9.76 10.79
CA TYR A 36 -1.92 10.29 10.68
C TYR A 36 -1.68 10.98 9.34
N GLU A 37 -2.09 10.37 8.24
CA GLU A 37 -2.00 10.99 6.90
C GLU A 37 -2.83 12.28 6.82
N ALA A 38 -4.07 12.27 7.30
CA ALA A 38 -4.90 13.48 7.37
C ALA A 38 -4.20 14.61 8.13
N LYS A 39 -3.59 14.30 9.28
CA LYS A 39 -2.82 15.27 10.06
C LYS A 39 -1.60 15.80 9.32
N THR A 40 -0.87 14.96 8.58
CA THR A 40 0.25 15.42 7.74
C THR A 40 -0.19 16.34 6.61
N LEU A 41 -1.42 16.18 6.12
CA LEU A 41 -2.05 17.04 5.12
C LEU A 41 -2.71 18.29 5.72
N GLY A 42 -2.60 18.51 7.05
CA GLY A 42 -3.20 19.65 7.74
C GLY A 42 -4.69 19.50 8.05
N PHE A 43 -5.28 18.32 7.85
CA PHE A 43 -6.65 18.01 8.26
C PHE A 43 -6.66 17.47 9.68
N GLU A 44 -7.18 18.27 10.62
CA GLU A 44 -7.49 17.79 11.97
C GLU A 44 -8.99 17.54 12.12
N CYS A 45 -9.33 16.34 12.60
CA CYS A 45 -10.71 15.96 12.90
C CYS A 45 -10.88 15.78 14.41
N PRO A 46 -11.51 16.73 15.13
CA PRO A 46 -11.67 16.65 16.58
C PRO A 46 -12.49 15.44 17.06
N SER A 47 -13.31 14.86 16.18
CA SER A 47 -14.09 13.65 16.48
C SER A 47 -13.25 12.36 16.47
N TRP A 48 -12.01 12.42 15.98
CA TRP A 48 -11.11 11.27 15.92
C TRP A 48 -10.30 11.17 17.20
N ASP A 49 -10.67 10.21 18.06
CA ASP A 49 -9.90 9.90 19.25
C ASP A 49 -8.73 8.96 18.92
N VAL A 50 -7.72 9.52 18.28
CA VAL A 50 -6.52 8.80 17.82
C VAL A 50 -5.81 8.10 18.98
N LYS A 51 -5.73 8.74 20.16
CA LYS A 51 -5.09 8.16 21.35
C LYS A 51 -5.86 6.95 21.88
N ALA A 52 -7.19 7.01 21.91
CA ALA A 52 -7.99 5.84 22.31
C ALA A 52 -7.84 4.70 21.29
N TRP A 53 -7.69 4.99 20.01
CA TRP A 53 -7.45 3.98 18.98
C TRP A 53 -6.07 3.33 19.12
N GLU A 54 -5.02 4.10 19.39
CA GLU A 54 -3.67 3.59 19.69
C GLU A 54 -3.68 2.67 20.92
N ALA A 55 -4.34 3.11 22.01
CA ALA A 55 -4.46 2.31 23.22
C ALA A 55 -5.20 0.99 22.94
N LYS A 56 -6.34 1.06 22.25
CA LYS A 56 -7.12 -0.13 21.88
C LYS A 56 -6.34 -1.09 20.98
N LEU A 57 -5.49 -0.59 20.09
CA LEU A 57 -4.68 -1.43 19.22
C LEU A 57 -3.64 -2.21 20.01
N ARG A 58 -2.98 -1.54 20.96
CA ARG A 58 -2.04 -2.18 21.88
C ARG A 58 -2.72 -3.22 22.76
N ASP A 59 -3.90 -2.91 23.30
CA ASP A 59 -4.64 -3.83 24.18
C ASP A 59 -5.09 -5.10 23.44
N LEU A 60 -5.32 -5.00 22.12
CA LEU A 60 -5.61 -6.15 21.25
C LEU A 60 -4.34 -6.88 20.76
N GLY A 61 -3.14 -6.44 21.14
CA GLY A 61 -1.87 -7.03 20.70
C GLY A 61 -1.51 -6.73 19.25
N GLY A 62 -2.12 -5.71 18.65
CA GLY A 62 -1.78 -5.27 17.30
C GLY A 62 -0.47 -4.49 17.24
N SER A 63 0.21 -4.53 16.09
CA SER A 63 1.44 -3.76 15.90
C SER A 63 1.14 -2.25 15.83
N PRO A 64 1.94 -1.40 16.49
CA PRO A 64 1.75 0.04 16.46
C PRO A 64 1.91 0.58 15.03
N VAL A 65 1.17 1.65 14.73
CA VAL A 65 1.31 2.41 13.48
C VAL A 65 2.31 3.54 13.72
N GLU A 66 3.32 3.68 12.88
CA GLU A 66 4.32 4.75 12.98
C GLU A 66 3.73 6.12 12.58
N TYR A 67 4.14 7.19 13.27
CA TYR A 67 3.84 8.59 12.92
C TYR A 67 5.15 9.39 12.69
N PRO A 68 5.28 10.16 11.59
CA PRO A 68 4.35 10.23 10.46
C PRO A 68 4.27 8.87 9.76
N ALA A 69 3.09 8.52 9.24
CA ALA A 69 2.98 7.32 8.42
C ALA A 69 3.97 7.48 7.26
N LYS A 70 4.89 6.52 7.09
CA LYS A 70 5.79 6.54 5.93
C LYS A 70 4.92 6.67 4.69
N LEU A 71 5.08 7.77 3.96
CA LEU A 71 4.39 7.97 2.70
C LEU A 71 4.66 6.74 1.84
N ALA A 72 3.59 6.11 1.34
CA ALA A 72 3.72 5.03 0.37
C ALA A 72 4.34 5.60 -0.91
N GLY A 73 5.68 5.65 -0.97
CA GLY A 73 6.44 6.26 -2.06
C GLY A 73 7.75 6.95 -1.67
N GLU A 74 8.04 7.19 -0.39
CA GLU A 74 9.38 7.63 0.02
C GLU A 74 10.33 6.43 0.09
N GLU A 75 10.86 6.03 -1.06
CA GLU A 75 12.17 5.37 -1.08
C GLU A 75 13.22 6.38 -0.58
N PRO A 76 14.20 5.97 0.25
CA PRO A 76 15.28 6.86 0.60
C PRO A 76 16.01 7.25 -0.69
N SER A 77 15.83 8.50 -1.10
CA SER A 77 16.60 9.10 -2.20
C SER A 77 18.07 9.05 -1.82
N LYS A 78 18.76 8.02 -2.32
CA LYS A 78 20.20 7.92 -2.26
C LYS A 78 20.73 9.06 -3.12
N ALA A 79 21.18 10.12 -2.46
CA ALA A 79 21.84 11.26 -3.07
C ALA A 79 22.89 10.75 -4.07
N ALA A 80 22.62 11.02 -5.35
CA ALA A 80 23.61 10.94 -6.40
C ALA A 80 24.50 12.17 -6.26
N GLU A 81 25.76 11.98 -5.92
CA GLU A 81 26.79 12.96 -6.21
C GLU A 81 28.13 12.30 -6.52
N GLU A 82 28.89 13.02 -7.34
CA GLU A 82 30.18 12.78 -7.99
C GLU A 82 30.21 11.87 -9.23
N ALA A 83 30.88 12.23 -10.33
CA ALA A 83 31.24 13.47 -11.03
C ALA A 83 32.14 13.05 -12.21
N ALA A 84 32.23 13.94 -13.21
CA ALA A 84 33.31 14.07 -14.21
C ALA A 84 33.36 13.09 -15.41
N ASP A 85 32.89 13.62 -16.55
CA ASP A 85 33.67 13.95 -17.75
C ASP A 85 34.76 12.97 -18.24
N ALA A 86 34.56 12.40 -19.44
CA ALA A 86 35.52 12.49 -20.56
C ALA A 86 35.12 11.59 -21.76
N GLU A 87 34.89 12.25 -22.91
CA GLU A 87 35.39 11.89 -24.24
C GLU A 87 34.97 10.56 -24.91
N LYS A 88 34.22 10.64 -26.04
CA LYS A 88 34.75 10.41 -27.42
C LYS A 88 33.64 10.17 -28.47
N ASN A 89 33.58 11.10 -29.43
CA ASN A 89 32.90 11.12 -30.75
C ASN A 89 33.35 9.95 -31.70
N PRO A 90 32.91 9.86 -32.98
CA PRO A 90 31.66 10.28 -33.67
C PRO A 90 31.12 9.22 -34.69
N GLY A 91 29.97 9.49 -35.31
CA GLY A 91 29.73 9.20 -36.75
C GLY A 91 28.63 8.20 -37.14
N GLY A 92 27.72 8.62 -38.03
CA GLY A 92 26.85 7.72 -38.80
C GLY A 92 25.58 8.38 -39.32
N ASP A 93 25.58 8.70 -40.60
CA ASP A 93 24.64 9.50 -41.38
C ASP A 93 23.55 8.67 -42.12
N ALA A 94 22.46 9.38 -42.51
CA ALA A 94 21.48 9.12 -43.59
C ALA A 94 20.33 8.09 -43.46
N GLY A 95 19.12 8.55 -43.82
CA GLY A 95 18.13 7.72 -44.53
C GLY A 95 16.64 8.02 -44.29
N ALA A 96 16.02 8.82 -45.15
CA ALA A 96 14.56 9.02 -45.26
C ALA A 96 13.85 7.81 -45.90
N GLY A 97 12.56 7.60 -45.58
CA GLY A 97 11.70 6.63 -46.29
C GLY A 97 10.23 6.73 -45.86
N ALA A 98 9.36 7.05 -46.82
CA ALA A 98 7.92 7.18 -46.69
C ALA A 98 7.18 5.91 -47.19
N ASP A 99 5.92 5.81 -46.78
CA ASP A 99 4.78 5.16 -47.46
C ASP A 99 4.42 3.69 -47.14
N GLY A 100 3.14 3.51 -46.78
CA GLY A 100 2.31 2.41 -47.29
C GLY A 100 1.92 1.29 -46.31
N VAL A 101 0.76 1.39 -45.65
CA VAL A 101 -0.32 0.39 -45.80
C VAL A 101 -1.66 0.97 -45.34
N VAL A 102 -2.67 0.82 -46.21
CA VAL A 102 -4.08 1.16 -46.03
C VAL A 102 -4.85 -0.17 -45.91
N VAL A 103 -5.96 -0.22 -45.15
CA VAL A 103 -7.31 -0.74 -45.53
C VAL A 103 -8.15 -1.15 -44.30
N GLU A 104 -9.36 -0.53 -44.25
CA GLU A 104 -10.71 -0.91 -43.73
C GLU A 104 -10.92 -1.61 -42.37
N GLU A 105 -12.05 -1.50 -41.67
CA GLU A 105 -13.48 -1.45 -42.03
C GLU A 105 -14.24 -0.88 -40.80
N GLY A 106 -15.11 0.12 -40.88
CA GLY A 106 -16.55 -0.06 -41.18
C GLY A 106 -17.41 0.55 -40.07
N ALA A 107 -18.06 1.69 -40.32
CA ALA A 107 -19.11 2.24 -39.46
C ALA A 107 -20.23 2.83 -40.33
N ALA A 108 -21.43 2.28 -40.18
CA ALA A 108 -22.69 2.78 -40.70
C ALA A 108 -23.63 3.03 -39.51
N PRO A 109 -24.80 3.68 -39.67
CA PRO A 109 -25.32 4.42 -40.82
C PRO A 109 -25.36 5.95 -40.63
#